data_AF-A0A9W6FSJ4-F1
#
_entry.id   AF-A0A9W6FSJ4-F1
#
_cell.length_a   1.000
_cell.length_b   1.000
_cell.length_c   1.000
_cell.angle_alpha   90.00
_cell.angle_beta   90.00
_cell.angle_gamma   90.00
#
_symmetry.space_group_name_H-M   'P 1'
#
loop_
_entity.id
_entity.type
_entity.pdbx_description
1 polymer ?
#
loop_
_entity_poly.entity_id
_entity_poly.type
_entity_poly.pdbx_seq_one_letter_code
_entity_poly.pdbx_strand_id
1 'polypeptide(L)'
;MQEIFGDRLAEVFTPPWNRLSNATIKILHELNFKAVSMTGPFPRGYKNTEGLKNLRIQLDLHTRKAKDGISDFKTLLEEITVLLGKRERIGIMIHHQRMTSFAFEFLEELLHLLKNHSKAHFLDFKELAANPNEE
;
A
#
# COMPACT_ATOMS: atom_id res chain seq x y z
N MET A 1 6.67 -15.08 -14.34
CA MET A 1 6.74 -13.67 -13.90
C MET A 1 7.99 -12.98 -14.45
N GLN A 2 9.21 -13.49 -14.19
CA GLN A 2 10.44 -12.88 -14.73
C GLN A 2 10.42 -12.77 -16.26
N GLU A 3 9.97 -13.80 -16.97
CA GLU A 3 9.88 -13.77 -18.45
C GLU A 3 8.89 -12.72 -18.98
N ILE A 4 7.87 -12.35 -18.20
CA ILE A 4 6.81 -11.40 -18.60
C ILE A 4 7.19 -9.97 -18.20
N PHE A 5 7.73 -9.80 -16.99
CA PHE A 5 7.93 -8.50 -16.38
C PHE A 5 9.39 -8.04 -16.40
N GLY A 6 10.35 -8.95 -16.55
CA GLY A 6 11.78 -8.66 -16.58
C GLY A 6 12.21 -7.78 -15.41
N ASP A 7 12.91 -6.70 -15.73
CA ASP A 7 13.40 -5.73 -14.75
C ASP A 7 12.30 -4.85 -14.14
N ARG A 8 11.02 -5.04 -14.49
CA ARG A 8 9.88 -4.40 -13.79
C ARG A 8 9.29 -5.27 -12.70
N LEU A 9 9.72 -6.55 -12.60
CA LEU A 9 9.29 -7.40 -11.50
C LEU A 9 9.90 -6.89 -10.19
N ALA A 10 9.04 -6.50 -9.25
CA ALA A 10 9.45 -6.14 -7.89
C ALA A 10 9.27 -7.34 -6.96
N GLU A 11 10.23 -7.57 -6.06
CA GLU A 11 10.22 -8.63 -5.06
C GLU A 11 9.32 -8.26 -3.86
N VAL A 12 8.11 -7.81 -4.16
CA VAL A 12 7.09 -7.37 -3.20
C VAL A 12 5.88 -8.27 -3.30
N PHE A 13 5.44 -8.82 -2.16
CA PHE A 13 4.29 -9.70 -2.09
C PHE A 13 3.07 -9.00 -1.49
N THR A 14 1.96 -9.00 -2.21
CA THR A 14 0.66 -8.55 -1.66
C THR A 14 -0.14 -9.79 -1.27
N PRO A 15 -0.24 -10.13 0.03
CA PRO A 15 -0.97 -11.32 0.45
C PRO A 15 -2.45 -11.24 0.08
N PRO A 16 -3.04 -12.34 -0.41
CA PRO A 16 -4.47 -12.45 -0.54
C PRO A 16 -5.19 -12.04 0.75
N TRP A 17 -6.09 -11.08 0.61
CA TRP A 17 -7.02 -10.61 1.63
C TRP A 17 -6.29 -9.99 2.83
N ASN A 18 -5.07 -9.47 2.61
CA ASN A 18 -4.20 -8.91 3.63
C ASN A 18 -3.84 -9.91 4.75
N ARG A 19 -3.88 -11.23 4.46
CA ARG A 19 -3.59 -12.28 5.43
C ARG A 19 -2.23 -12.91 5.17
N LEU A 20 -1.32 -12.75 6.12
CA LEU A 20 0.03 -13.30 6.08
C LEU A 20 0.22 -14.29 7.22
N SER A 21 0.82 -15.45 6.93
CA SER A 21 1.13 -16.48 7.94
C SER A 21 2.64 -16.60 8.15
N ASN A 22 3.07 -17.16 9.29
CA ASN A 22 4.49 -17.43 9.54
C ASN A 22 5.11 -18.39 8.49
N ALA A 23 4.33 -19.37 8.02
CA ALA A 23 4.76 -20.27 6.96
C ALA A 23 4.99 -19.51 5.64
N THR A 24 4.09 -18.57 5.29
CA THR A 24 4.24 -17.71 4.12
C THR A 24 5.50 -16.85 4.22
N ILE A 25 5.74 -16.24 5.38
CA ILE A 25 6.93 -15.41 5.60
C ILE A 25 8.22 -16.21 5.38
N LYS A 26 8.30 -17.44 5.90
CA LYS A 26 9.45 -18.32 5.68
C LYS A 26 9.71 -18.55 4.19
N ILE A 27 8.65 -18.84 3.42
CA ILE A 27 8.76 -19.04 1.96
C ILE A 27 9.20 -17.75 1.25
N LEU A 28 8.68 -16.59 1.65
CA LEU A 28 9.07 -15.30 1.07
C LEU A 28 10.57 -15.04 1.24
N HIS A 29 11.14 -15.40 2.40
CA HIS A 29 12.58 -15.33 2.64
C HIS A 29 13.38 -16.27 1.77
N GLU A 30 12.97 -17.54 1.67
CA GLU A 30 13.61 -18.54 0.79
C GLU A 30 13.60 -18.10 -0.68
N LEU A 31 12.56 -17.37 -1.09
CA LEU A 31 12.41 -16.80 -2.43
C LEU A 31 13.00 -15.39 -2.59
N ASN A 32 13.70 -14.86 -1.58
CA ASN A 32 14.36 -13.56 -1.58
C ASN A 32 13.43 -12.35 -1.76
N PHE A 33 12.15 -12.45 -1.38
CA PHE A 33 11.25 -11.30 -1.32
C PHE A 33 11.77 -10.23 -0.34
N LYS A 34 11.60 -8.97 -0.72
CA LYS A 34 12.11 -7.80 0.03
C LYS A 34 11.04 -7.10 0.83
N ALA A 35 9.79 -7.19 0.41
CA ALA A 35 8.70 -6.60 1.15
C ALA A 35 7.37 -7.35 1.00
N VAL A 36 6.46 -7.04 1.93
CA VAL A 36 5.02 -7.30 1.79
C VAL A 36 4.27 -5.98 1.75
N SER A 37 3.13 -5.92 1.07
CA SER A 37 2.20 -4.78 1.17
C SER A 37 0.85 -5.24 1.72
N MET A 38 0.50 -4.79 2.92
CA MET A 38 -0.73 -5.21 3.61
C MET A 38 -1.23 -4.19 4.62
N THR A 39 -2.50 -4.30 5.02
CA THR A 39 -3.13 -3.43 6.04
C THR A 39 -2.76 -3.76 7.48
N GLY A 40 -2.20 -4.95 7.74
CA GLY A 40 -1.92 -5.50 9.07
C GLY A 40 -0.43 -5.46 9.48
N PRO A 41 -0.11 -5.55 10.78
CA PRO A 41 1.27 -5.79 11.21
C PRO A 41 1.67 -7.22 10.83
N PHE A 42 2.95 -7.54 10.98
CA PHE A 42 3.37 -8.94 10.86
C PHE A 42 2.67 -9.84 11.91
N PRO A 43 2.53 -11.14 11.62
CA PRO A 43 1.98 -12.11 12.57
C PRO A 43 2.75 -12.10 13.89
N ARG A 44 2.04 -12.41 14.99
CA ARG A 44 2.65 -12.49 16.31
C ARG A 44 3.81 -13.48 16.32
N GLY A 45 4.89 -13.11 17.01
CA GLY A 45 6.09 -13.93 17.13
C GLY A 45 7.09 -13.75 16.00
N TYR A 46 6.72 -13.13 14.88
CA TYR A 46 7.69 -12.71 13.87
C TYR A 46 8.50 -11.52 14.40
N LYS A 47 9.82 -11.69 14.47
CA LYS A 47 10.76 -10.60 14.71
C LYS A 47 11.33 -10.22 13.35
N ASN A 48 11.25 -8.94 13.00
CA ASN A 48 11.75 -8.45 11.71
C ASN A 48 13.28 -8.32 11.68
N THR A 49 13.99 -9.34 12.18
CA THR A 49 15.45 -9.46 12.09
C THR A 49 15.89 -9.96 10.72
N GLU A 50 14.94 -10.43 9.91
CA GLU A 50 15.19 -11.11 8.63
C GLU A 50 15.03 -10.17 7.41
N GLY A 51 14.73 -8.88 7.63
CA GLY A 51 14.82 -7.85 6.58
C GLY A 51 13.60 -7.69 5.67
N LEU A 52 12.49 -8.39 5.93
CA LEU A 52 11.25 -8.24 5.16
C LEU A 52 10.52 -6.95 5.56
N LYS A 53 10.36 -6.01 4.63
CA LYS A 53 9.66 -4.75 4.91
C LYS A 53 8.13 -4.91 4.86
N ASN A 54 7.40 -4.12 5.64
CA ASN A 54 5.95 -4.01 5.52
C ASN A 54 5.58 -2.65 4.94
N LEU A 55 5.28 -2.62 3.65
CA LEU A 55 4.74 -1.46 2.93
C LEU A 55 3.25 -1.34 3.26
N ARG A 56 2.99 -0.74 4.42
CA ARG A 56 1.67 -0.63 5.04
C ARG A 56 0.66 0.04 4.13
N ILE A 57 -0.54 -0.52 4.11
CA ILE A 57 -1.73 0.08 3.51
C ILE A 57 -2.57 0.66 4.65
N GLN A 58 -2.97 1.92 4.54
CA GLN A 58 -3.77 2.61 5.54
C GLN A 58 -5.15 3.01 5.02
N LEU A 59 -5.27 3.22 3.70
CA LEU A 59 -6.53 3.57 3.05
C LEU A 59 -6.93 2.47 2.07
N ASP A 60 -8.21 2.14 2.06
CA ASP A 60 -8.82 1.18 1.15
C ASP A 60 -9.91 1.88 0.34
N LEU A 61 -9.70 2.02 -0.97
CA LEU A 61 -10.71 2.55 -1.92
C LEU A 61 -11.58 1.45 -2.54
N HIS A 62 -11.25 0.18 -2.29
CA HIS A 62 -11.96 -0.99 -2.80
C HIS A 62 -13.18 -1.31 -1.93
N THR A 63 -13.05 -1.37 -0.60
CA THR A 63 -14.13 -1.91 0.26
C THR A 63 -14.95 -0.87 1.03
N ARG A 64 -15.00 0.39 0.57
CA ARG A 64 -15.72 1.47 1.27
C ARG A 64 -17.24 1.21 1.28
N LYS A 65 -17.88 1.41 2.44
CA LYS A 65 -19.29 1.02 2.71
C LYS A 65 -20.15 2.16 3.25
N ALA A 66 -19.75 3.41 3.06
CA ALA A 66 -20.61 4.51 3.50
C ALA A 66 -21.94 4.49 2.74
N LYS A 67 -22.99 5.02 3.36
CA LYS A 67 -24.36 4.94 2.82
C LYS A 67 -24.56 5.80 1.57
N ASP A 68 -23.75 6.85 1.43
CA ASP A 68 -23.80 7.80 0.33
C ASP A 68 -22.38 8.35 0.04
N GLY A 69 -22.17 8.87 -1.17
CA GLY A 69 -20.85 9.34 -1.59
C GLY A 69 -20.33 10.55 -0.81
N ILE A 70 -21.21 11.42 -0.31
CA ILE A 70 -20.80 12.61 0.46
C ILE A 70 -20.23 12.19 1.81
N SER A 71 -20.93 11.29 2.51
CA SER A 71 -20.44 10.77 3.79
C SER A 71 -19.17 9.92 3.62
N ASP A 72 -19.06 9.16 2.52
CA ASP A 72 -17.84 8.41 2.20
C ASP A 72 -16.64 9.34 2.00
N PHE A 73 -16.83 10.41 1.20
CA PHE A 73 -15.81 11.38 0.91
C PHE A 73 -15.33 12.11 2.16
N LYS A 74 -16.27 12.56 3.00
CA LYS A 74 -15.93 13.23 4.25
C LYS A 74 -15.11 12.32 5.16
N THR A 75 -15.51 11.06 5.28
CA THR A 75 -14.77 10.06 6.07
C THR A 75 -13.36 9.85 5.50
N LEU A 76 -13.23 9.74 4.18
CA LEU A 76 -11.94 9.59 3.51
C LEU A 76 -11.00 10.78 3.77
N LEU A 77 -11.51 12.00 3.70
CA LEU A 77 -10.73 13.21 3.98
C LEU A 77 -10.30 13.29 5.45
N GLU A 78 -11.16 12.87 6.38
CA GLU A 78 -10.82 12.77 7.80
C GLU A 78 -9.71 11.74 8.04
N GLU A 79 -9.79 10.55 7.41
CA GLU A 79 -8.76 9.51 7.45
C GLU A 79 -7.41 10.04 6.92
N ILE A 80 -7.41 10.70 5.75
CA ILE A 80 -6.21 11.30 5.16
C ILE A 80 -5.61 12.36 6.07
N THR A 81 -6.43 13.25 6.64
CA THR A 81 -5.97 14.33 7.53
C THR A 81 -5.27 13.76 8.76
N VAL A 82 -5.86 12.71 9.37
CA VAL A 82 -5.26 12.01 10.51
C VAL A 82 -3.92 11.37 10.11
N LEU A 83 -3.84 10.73 8.94
CA LEU A 83 -2.63 10.07 8.47
C LEU A 83 -1.51 11.06 8.14
N LEU A 84 -1.83 12.20 7.53
CA LEU A 84 -0.85 13.26 7.26
C LEU A 84 -0.21 13.81 8.54
N GLY A 85 -0.97 13.85 9.64
CA GLY A 85 -0.45 14.25 10.96
C GLY A 85 0.61 13.29 11.54
N LYS A 86 0.64 12.03 11.09
CA LYS A 86 1.60 11.02 11.59
C LYS A 86 2.97 11.09 10.93
N ARG A 87 3.13 11.86 9.84
CA ARG A 87 4.39 11.96 9.07
C ARG A 87 4.92 10.61 8.56
N GLU A 88 4.03 9.64 8.34
CA GLU A 88 4.36 8.34 7.73
C GLU A 88 3.88 8.28 6.28
N ARG A 89 4.43 7.34 5.51
CA ARG A 89 3.95 7.04 4.14
C ARG A 89 2.52 6.52 4.20
N ILE A 90 1.67 7.02 3.30
CA ILE A 90 0.26 6.60 3.17
C ILE A 90 0.12 5.66 1.97
N GLY A 91 -0.10 4.39 2.23
CA GLY A 91 -0.47 3.39 1.25
C GLY A 91 -1.98 3.39 1.00
N ILE A 92 -2.36 3.44 -0.28
CA ILE A 92 -3.75 3.38 -0.74
C ILE A 92 -3.94 2.11 -1.55
N MET A 93 -4.87 1.25 -1.13
CA MET A 93 -5.24 0.04 -1.88
C MET A 93 -6.37 0.32 -2.85
N ILE A 94 -6.18 -0.12 -4.09
CA ILE A 94 -7.14 -0.01 -5.18
C ILE A 94 -7.50 -1.39 -5.73
N HIS A 95 -8.69 -1.52 -6.30
CA HIS A 95 -9.10 -2.74 -7.01
C HIS A 95 -10.06 -2.35 -8.13
N HIS A 96 -9.58 -2.31 -9.36
CA HIS A 96 -10.34 -1.75 -10.49
C HIS A 96 -11.75 -2.35 -10.67
N GLN A 97 -11.94 -3.67 -10.44
CA GLN A 97 -13.28 -4.29 -10.56
C GLN A 97 -14.26 -3.93 -9.43
N ARG A 98 -13.80 -3.25 -8.39
CA ARG A 98 -14.57 -3.01 -7.17
C ARG A 98 -14.65 -1.54 -6.78
N MET A 99 -13.73 -0.73 -7.29
CA MET A 99 -13.81 0.71 -7.16
C MET A 99 -15.07 1.23 -7.83
N THR A 100 -15.73 2.17 -7.15
CA THR A 100 -16.86 2.93 -7.69
C THR A 100 -16.34 4.05 -8.59
N SER A 101 -17.20 4.66 -9.41
CA SER A 101 -16.85 5.86 -10.19
C SER A 101 -16.30 6.97 -9.31
N PHE A 102 -16.91 7.17 -8.14
CA PHE A 102 -16.44 8.11 -7.12
C PHE A 102 -14.99 7.81 -6.67
N ALA A 103 -14.63 6.55 -6.44
CA ALA A 103 -13.27 6.18 -6.06
C ALA A 103 -12.25 6.46 -7.19
N PHE A 104 -12.66 6.33 -8.45
CA PHE A 104 -11.83 6.72 -9.59
C PHE A 104 -11.67 8.24 -9.69
N GLU A 105 -12.76 9.01 -9.61
CA GLU A 105 -12.74 10.48 -9.63
C GLU A 105 -11.88 11.04 -8.49
N PHE A 106 -12.04 10.50 -7.28
CA PHE A 106 -11.18 10.86 -6.14
C PHE A 106 -9.70 10.60 -6.43
N LEU A 107 -9.36 9.43 -6.98
CA LEU A 107 -7.98 9.07 -7.25
C LEU A 107 -7.38 9.98 -8.34
N GLU A 108 -8.16 10.32 -9.37
CA GLU A 108 -7.75 11.25 -10.41
C GLU A 108 -7.42 12.64 -9.85
N GLU A 109 -8.32 13.20 -9.05
CA GLU A 109 -8.11 14.51 -8.40
C GLU A 109 -6.92 14.48 -7.44
N LEU A 110 -6.77 13.42 -6.65
CA LEU A 110 -5.63 13.26 -5.74
C LEU A 110 -4.31 13.23 -6.53
N LEU A 111 -4.24 12.44 -7.60
CA LEU A 111 -3.04 12.35 -8.44
C LEU A 111 -2.74 13.68 -9.13
N HIS A 112 -3.76 14.42 -9.56
CA HIS A 112 -3.60 15.75 -10.15
C HIS A 112 -3.00 16.73 -9.14
N LEU A 113 -3.52 16.76 -7.90
CA LEU A 113 -2.99 17.60 -6.83
C LEU A 113 -1.54 17.23 -6.49
N LEU A 114 -1.25 15.94 -6.30
CA LEU A 114 0.08 15.45 -5.95
C LEU A 114 1.10 15.72 -7.06
N LYS A 115 0.74 15.54 -8.33
CA LYS A 115 1.63 15.83 -9.46
C LYS A 115 2.09 17.30 -9.49
N ASN A 116 1.24 18.22 -9.04
CA ASN A 116 1.53 19.65 -9.01
C ASN A 116 2.15 20.11 -7.67
N HIS A 117 2.34 19.22 -6.71
CA HIS A 117 2.88 19.56 -5.40
C HIS A 117 4.39 19.31 -5.35
N SER A 118 5.18 20.37 -5.13
CA SER A 118 6.65 20.33 -5.20
C SER A 118 7.33 19.38 -4.22
N LYS A 119 6.63 18.92 -3.18
CA LYS A 119 7.13 17.96 -2.17
C LYS A 119 6.59 16.55 -2.34
N ALA A 120 5.80 16.28 -3.38
CA ALA A 120 5.28 14.94 -3.64
C ALA A 120 6.25 14.17 -4.54
N HIS A 121 6.54 12.92 -4.17
CA HIS A 121 7.37 12.00 -4.94
C HIS A 121 6.59 10.72 -5.20
N PHE A 122 6.54 10.29 -6.46
CA PHE A 122 5.97 9.02 -6.85
C PHE A 122 7.09 8.00 -6.95
N LEU A 123 6.99 6.94 -6.15
CA LEU A 123 7.97 5.86 -6.11
C LEU A 123 7.30 4.56 -6.56
N ASP A 124 8.07 3.70 -7.21
CA ASP A 124 7.66 2.34 -7.49
C ASP A 124 7.99 1.37 -6.33
N PHE A 125 7.54 0.12 -6.46
CA PHE A 125 7.78 -0.89 -5.43
C PHE A 125 9.26 -1.28 -5.26
N LYS A 126 10.09 -1.13 -6.29
CA LYS A 126 11.53 -1.42 -6.18
C LYS A 126 12.21 -0.35 -5.34
N GLU A 127 11.90 0.91 -5.59
CA GLU A 127 12.42 2.04 -4.81
C GLU A 127 12.00 1.93 -3.34
N LEU A 128 10.71 1.64 -3.10
CA LEU A 128 10.18 1.45 -1.75
C LEU A 128 10.79 0.24 -1.02
N ALA A 129 11.05 -0.86 -1.75
CA ALA A 129 11.69 -2.04 -1.17
C ALA A 129 13.19 -1.83 -0.92
N ALA A 130 13.89 -1.07 -1.76
CA ALA A 130 15.32 -0.80 -1.64
C ALA A 130 15.63 0.18 -0.49
N ASN A 131 14.88 1.27 -0.35
CA ASN A 131 15.24 2.38 0.54
C ASN A 131 15.15 2.00 2.04
N PRO A 132 16.28 1.91 2.78
CA PRO A 132 16.29 1.48 4.17
C PRO A 132 15.97 2.60 5.17
N ASN A 133 16.04 3.88 4.78
CA ASN A 133 15.92 5.01 5.70
C ASN A 133 15.26 6.23 5.02
N GLU A 134 13.96 6.42 5.22
CA GLU A 134 13.42 7.77 5.50
C GLU A 134 12.26 7.54 6.47
N GLU A 135 12.61 7.51 7.76
CA GLU A 135 11.71 7.85 8.86
C GLU A 135 11.94 9.33 9.21
#